data_AF-A0A520J7M4-F1
#
_entry.id   AF-A0A520J7M4-F1
#
_cell.length_a   1.000
_cell.length_b   1.000
_cell.length_c   1.000
_cell.angle_alpha   90.00
_cell.angle_beta   90.00
_cell.angle_gamma   90.00
#
_symmetry.space_group_name_H-M   'P 1'
#
loop_
_entity.id
_entity.type
_entity.pdbx_description
1 polymer ?
#
loop_
_entity_poly.entity_id
_entity_poly.type
_entity_poly.pdbx_seq_one_letter_code
_entity_poly.pdbx_strand_id
1 'polypeptide(L)'
;VEPAEFLDRDVSDMAAVERVAAVAVEEFGGFDSWVNNAGAGTYGTLEQVPVADHRRVFDVNYFGVLHGSLVAARHLRGRGGAIINLGSILSDRAIVEQGPYCATKHAVQALTDTLRMELEQEGANISVTLIKPGAIDTPFPEHARNFMDQPPRLPPPLYAPSVVADAVLFACETPRRTLYAGGGGLMSSLLSRAAPRLSDKIMELVGTVAQQKPDDPGDPARRDNLYEPRVDALRGSQDVHARKSSTVLQAQKLHPAILLLGVVGAGIAVALSRPKDTSR
;
A
#
# COMPACT_ATOMS: atom_id res chain seq x y z
N VAL A 1 -0.20 -19.63 23.74
CA VAL A 1 -0.72 -19.07 22.48
C VAL A 1 -1.62 -17.93 22.90
N GLU A 2 -1.31 -16.70 22.52
CA GLU A 2 -2.21 -15.57 22.81
C GLU A 2 -3.55 -15.81 22.11
N PRO A 3 -4.68 -15.38 22.70
CA PRO A 3 -5.99 -15.56 22.08
C PRO A 3 -6.07 -14.77 20.77
N ALA A 4 -6.60 -15.40 19.72
CA ALA A 4 -6.80 -14.80 18.41
C ALA A 4 -8.19 -15.15 17.89
N GLU A 5 -8.93 -14.13 17.46
CA GLU A 5 -10.29 -14.26 16.93
C GLU A 5 -10.32 -14.00 15.42
N PHE A 6 -11.14 -14.78 14.70
CA PHE A 6 -11.27 -14.69 13.24
C PHE A 6 -12.74 -14.50 12.87
N LEU A 7 -13.01 -13.44 12.11
CA LEU A 7 -14.36 -13.10 11.63
C LEU A 7 -14.33 -12.91 10.12
N ASP A 8 -15.19 -13.66 9.42
CA ASP A 8 -15.40 -13.47 7.98
C ASP A 8 -16.42 -12.35 7.74
N ARG A 9 -15.94 -11.20 7.27
CA ARG A 9 -16.70 -9.95 7.16
C ARG A 9 -16.28 -9.16 5.92
N ASP A 10 -17.26 -8.58 5.22
CA ASP A 10 -17.00 -7.66 4.11
C ASP A 10 -16.78 -6.24 4.66
N VAL A 11 -15.60 -5.68 4.41
CA VAL A 11 -15.24 -4.33 4.86
C VAL A 11 -16.04 -3.22 4.18
N SER A 12 -16.66 -3.50 3.02
CA SER A 12 -17.56 -2.57 2.34
C SER A 12 -18.90 -2.39 3.06
N ASP A 13 -19.21 -3.25 4.04
CA ASP A 13 -20.34 -3.06 4.95
C ASP A 13 -19.86 -2.50 6.30
N MET A 14 -20.27 -1.25 6.57
CA MET A 14 -19.96 -0.56 7.83
C MET A 14 -20.39 -1.36 9.07
N ALA A 15 -21.57 -2.00 9.04
CA ALA A 15 -22.08 -2.76 10.19
C ALA A 15 -21.23 -4.00 10.46
N ALA A 16 -20.71 -4.64 9.42
CA ALA A 16 -19.74 -5.73 9.53
C ALA A 16 -18.43 -5.26 10.18
N VAL A 17 -17.92 -4.08 9.82
CA VAL A 17 -16.71 -3.50 10.42
C VAL A 17 -16.93 -3.10 11.88
N GLU A 18 -18.08 -2.49 12.21
CA GLU A 18 -18.45 -2.19 13.59
C GLU A 18 -18.53 -3.45 14.46
N ARG A 19 -19.01 -4.57 13.91
CA ARG A 19 -19.02 -5.85 14.59
C ARG A 19 -17.62 -6.36 14.91
N VAL A 20 -16.64 -6.16 14.02
CA VAL A 20 -15.24 -6.53 14.30
C VAL A 20 -14.71 -5.75 15.52
N ALA A 21 -14.96 -4.44 15.57
CA ALA A 21 -14.55 -3.63 16.72
C ALA A 21 -15.29 -4.02 18.01
N ALA A 22 -16.58 -4.35 17.94
CA ALA A 22 -17.34 -4.81 19.10
C ALA A 22 -16.76 -6.11 19.68
N VAL A 23 -16.44 -7.09 18.84
CA VAL A 23 -15.80 -8.33 19.26
C VAL A 23 -14.42 -8.06 19.88
N ALA A 24 -13.61 -7.16 19.28
CA ALA A 24 -12.32 -6.82 19.85
C ALA A 24 -12.44 -6.19 21.25
N VAL A 25 -13.48 -5.38 21.49
CA VAL A 25 -13.75 -4.80 22.82
C VAL A 25 -14.22 -5.87 23.81
N GLU A 26 -15.11 -6.78 23.38
CA GLU A 26 -15.65 -7.84 24.23
C GLU A 26 -14.58 -8.85 24.65
N GLU A 27 -13.76 -9.32 23.70
CA GLU A 27 -12.79 -10.40 23.92
C GLU A 27 -11.45 -9.91 24.47
N PHE A 28 -11.01 -8.72 24.06
CA PHE A 28 -9.66 -8.20 24.38
C PHE A 28 -9.67 -6.91 25.22
N GLY A 29 -10.85 -6.37 25.55
CA GLY A 29 -10.98 -5.11 26.28
C GLY A 29 -10.74 -3.84 25.44
N GLY A 30 -10.47 -4.01 24.15
CA GLY A 30 -10.23 -2.93 23.19
C GLY A 30 -9.12 -3.25 22.19
N PHE A 31 -8.65 -2.23 21.50
CA PHE A 31 -7.49 -2.33 20.60
C PHE A 31 -6.71 -1.02 20.59
N ASP A 32 -5.39 -1.12 20.42
CA ASP A 32 -4.48 0.04 20.35
C ASP A 32 -4.13 0.42 18.89
N SER A 33 -4.34 -0.50 17.96
CA SER A 33 -3.99 -0.34 16.56
C SER A 33 -5.05 -0.93 15.64
N TRP A 34 -5.30 -0.27 14.51
CA TRP A 34 -6.20 -0.74 13.46
C TRP A 34 -5.52 -0.71 12.10
N VAL A 35 -5.56 -1.82 11.36
CA VAL A 35 -4.89 -1.97 10.07
C VAL A 35 -5.91 -2.19 8.95
N ASN A 36 -6.10 -1.19 8.11
CA ASN A 36 -6.92 -1.28 6.91
C ASN A 36 -6.11 -1.89 5.76
N ASN A 37 -6.09 -3.22 5.68
CA ASN A 37 -5.30 -3.98 4.70
C ASN A 37 -6.10 -4.55 3.51
N ALA A 38 -7.39 -4.81 3.69
CA ALA A 38 -8.22 -5.44 2.66
C ALA A 38 -8.13 -4.70 1.31
N GLY A 39 -8.09 -5.45 0.22
CA GLY A 39 -8.01 -4.88 -1.12
C GLY A 39 -8.44 -5.86 -2.20
N ALA A 40 -9.16 -5.34 -3.19
CA ALA A 40 -9.54 -6.01 -4.42
C ALA A 40 -9.01 -5.23 -5.63
N GLY A 41 -8.92 -5.90 -6.77
CA GLY A 41 -8.38 -5.30 -7.98
C GLY A 41 -8.96 -5.91 -9.25
N THR A 42 -8.80 -5.15 -10.33
CA THR A 42 -9.12 -5.57 -11.69
C THR A 42 -7.92 -5.28 -12.58
N TYR A 43 -7.72 -6.12 -13.59
CA TYR A 43 -6.80 -5.86 -14.68
C TYR A 43 -7.56 -5.69 -16.00
N GLY A 44 -7.27 -4.63 -16.75
CA GLY A 44 -7.94 -4.29 -18.01
C GLY A 44 -7.99 -2.78 -18.23
N THR A 45 -8.18 -2.35 -19.48
CA THR A 45 -8.36 -0.94 -19.79
C THR A 45 -9.64 -0.39 -19.13
N LEU A 46 -9.73 0.94 -19.01
CA LEU A 46 -10.93 1.59 -18.44
C LEU A 46 -12.22 1.26 -19.19
N GLU A 47 -12.14 0.91 -20.48
CA GLU A 47 -13.29 0.52 -21.30
C GLU A 47 -13.62 -0.97 -21.17
N GLN A 48 -12.62 -1.83 -20.92
CA GLN A 48 -12.81 -3.27 -20.73
C GLN A 48 -13.45 -3.59 -19.39
N VAL A 49 -13.12 -2.85 -18.34
CA VAL A 49 -13.63 -3.12 -16.99
C VAL A 49 -15.06 -2.56 -16.85
N PRO A 50 -16.06 -3.38 -16.48
CA PRO A 50 -17.43 -2.90 -16.27
C PRO A 50 -17.51 -1.86 -15.16
N VAL A 51 -18.34 -0.83 -15.32
CA VAL A 51 -18.53 0.22 -14.30
C VAL A 51 -18.94 -0.34 -12.93
N ALA A 52 -19.67 -1.45 -12.88
CA ALA A 52 -20.00 -2.14 -11.63
C ALA A 52 -18.75 -2.62 -10.89
N ASP A 53 -17.75 -3.12 -11.62
CA ASP A 53 -16.48 -3.58 -11.04
C ASP A 53 -15.59 -2.41 -10.63
N HIS A 54 -15.64 -1.27 -11.34
CA HIS A 54 -15.03 -0.03 -10.85
C HIS A 54 -15.59 0.36 -9.48
N ARG A 55 -16.93 0.33 -9.33
CA ARG A 55 -17.60 0.65 -8.05
C ARG A 55 -17.21 -0.36 -6.97
N ARG A 56 -17.23 -1.66 -7.28
CA ARG A 56 -16.86 -2.70 -6.32
C ARG A 56 -15.43 -2.54 -5.80
N VAL A 57 -14.48 -2.17 -6.67
CA VAL A 57 -13.09 -1.86 -6.26
C VAL A 57 -13.06 -0.66 -5.30
N PHE A 58 -13.90 0.37 -5.52
CA PHE A 58 -14.05 1.49 -4.57
C PHE A 58 -14.70 1.08 -3.25
N ASP A 59 -15.74 0.25 -3.29
CA ASP A 59 -16.44 -0.25 -2.10
C ASP A 59 -15.47 -0.95 -1.14
N VAL A 60 -14.58 -1.80 -1.68
CA VAL A 60 -13.58 -2.51 -0.87
C VAL A 60 -12.41 -1.58 -0.50
N ASN A 61 -11.76 -0.96 -1.49
CA ASN A 61 -10.46 -0.32 -1.28
C ASN A 61 -10.54 1.08 -0.69
N TYR A 62 -11.65 1.80 -0.90
CA TYR A 62 -11.84 3.14 -0.37
C TYR A 62 -12.84 3.12 0.79
N PHE A 63 -14.07 2.65 0.56
CA PHE A 63 -15.09 2.65 1.61
C PHE A 63 -14.72 1.70 2.74
N GLY A 64 -14.13 0.53 2.45
CA GLY A 64 -13.59 -0.35 3.49
C GLY A 64 -12.52 0.32 4.38
N VAL A 65 -11.62 1.10 3.79
CA VAL A 65 -10.62 1.88 4.55
C VAL A 65 -11.31 2.98 5.37
N LEU A 66 -12.27 3.69 4.77
CA LEU A 66 -13.05 4.72 5.46
C LEU A 66 -13.79 4.14 6.68
N HIS A 67 -14.52 3.04 6.50
CA HIS A 67 -15.26 2.37 7.57
C HIS A 67 -14.33 1.98 8.72
N GLY A 68 -13.26 1.27 8.42
CA GLY A 68 -12.29 0.84 9.44
C GLY A 68 -11.63 2.02 10.14
N SER A 69 -11.23 3.06 9.39
CA SER A 69 -10.66 4.28 9.97
C SER A 69 -11.63 5.02 10.90
N LEU A 70 -12.91 5.17 10.53
CA LEU A 70 -13.92 5.83 11.36
C LEU A 70 -14.27 5.02 12.62
N VAL A 71 -14.36 3.69 12.48
CA VAL A 71 -14.56 2.77 13.61
C VAL A 71 -13.38 2.86 14.58
N ALA A 72 -12.15 2.78 14.06
CA ALA A 72 -10.94 2.88 14.87
C ALA A 72 -10.81 4.24 15.56
N ALA A 73 -11.02 5.35 14.84
CA ALA A 73 -10.94 6.69 15.41
C ALA A 73 -11.95 6.89 16.55
N ARG A 74 -13.18 6.37 16.42
CA ARG A 74 -14.18 6.42 17.51
C ARG A 74 -13.70 5.67 18.75
N HIS A 75 -13.09 4.50 18.60
CA HIS A 75 -12.59 3.71 19.73
C HIS A 75 -11.36 4.33 20.40
N LEU A 76 -10.40 4.80 19.59
CA LEU A 76 -9.10 5.29 20.05
C LEU A 76 -9.17 6.72 20.60
N ARG A 77 -10.25 7.47 20.34
CA ARG A 77 -10.44 8.83 20.88
C ARG A 77 -10.36 8.82 22.40
N GLY A 78 -9.47 9.64 22.95
CA GLY A 78 -9.19 9.72 24.39
C GLY A 78 -8.29 8.60 24.94
N ARG A 79 -7.94 7.59 24.13
CA ARG A 79 -6.98 6.53 24.47
C ARG A 79 -5.63 6.73 23.79
N GLY A 80 -5.66 7.29 22.58
CA GLY A 80 -4.54 7.30 21.66
C GLY A 80 -4.36 5.94 20.97
N GLY A 81 -3.47 5.88 19.99
CA GLY A 81 -3.18 4.65 19.24
C GLY A 81 -2.77 4.89 17.80
N ALA A 82 -2.92 3.88 16.95
CA ALA A 82 -2.48 3.92 15.56
C ALA A 82 -3.53 3.40 14.56
N ILE A 83 -3.73 4.13 13.48
CA ILE A 83 -4.50 3.72 12.31
C ILE A 83 -3.54 3.59 11.13
N ILE A 84 -3.47 2.40 10.54
CA ILE A 84 -2.56 2.09 9.44
C ILE A 84 -3.40 1.82 8.19
N ASN A 85 -3.20 2.63 7.16
CA ASN A 85 -3.88 2.50 5.87
C ASN A 85 -2.92 1.97 4.81
N LEU A 86 -3.30 0.87 4.15
CA LEU A 86 -2.52 0.29 3.06
C LEU A 86 -2.88 0.98 1.74
N GLY A 87 -2.02 1.92 1.35
CA GLY A 87 -2.00 2.50 0.02
C GLY A 87 -1.27 1.60 -0.98
N SER A 88 -0.54 2.24 -1.87
CA SER A 88 0.38 1.62 -2.84
C SER A 88 1.34 2.69 -3.35
N ILE A 89 2.43 2.29 -3.98
CA ILE A 89 3.19 3.22 -4.85
C ILE A 89 2.30 3.78 -5.97
N LEU A 90 1.20 3.09 -6.30
CA LEU A 90 0.17 3.54 -7.23
C LEU A 90 -0.79 4.60 -6.63
N SER A 91 -0.51 5.07 -5.41
CA SER A 91 -1.12 6.29 -4.87
C SER A 91 -0.43 7.56 -5.38
N ASP A 92 0.81 7.42 -5.89
CA ASP A 92 1.61 8.54 -6.41
C ASP A 92 1.63 8.62 -7.94
N ARG A 93 1.20 7.55 -8.62
CA ARG A 93 1.15 7.46 -10.07
C ARG A 93 0.12 6.44 -10.52
N ALA A 94 -0.44 6.63 -11.71
CA ALA A 94 -1.26 5.62 -12.36
C ALA A 94 -0.41 4.74 -13.29
N ILE A 95 -0.93 3.56 -13.61
CA ILE A 95 -0.39 2.68 -14.65
C ILE A 95 -1.54 2.16 -15.51
N VAL A 96 -1.20 1.78 -16.75
CA VAL A 96 -2.15 1.16 -17.67
C VAL A 96 -2.71 -0.13 -17.08
N GLU A 97 -3.94 -0.47 -17.48
CA GLU A 97 -4.63 -1.71 -17.10
C GLU A 97 -5.01 -1.86 -15.61
N GLN A 98 -4.72 -0.88 -14.75
CA GLN A 98 -5.09 -0.89 -13.33
C GLN A 98 -5.86 0.36 -12.89
N GLY A 99 -6.61 0.97 -13.81
CA GLY A 99 -7.30 2.25 -13.60
C GLY A 99 -8.12 2.34 -12.31
N PRO A 100 -9.08 1.42 -12.05
CA PRO A 100 -9.88 1.42 -10.82
C PRO A 100 -9.01 1.35 -9.56
N TYR A 101 -8.03 0.45 -9.55
CA TYR A 101 -7.13 0.27 -8.41
C TYR A 101 -6.31 1.53 -8.15
N CYS A 102 -5.65 2.09 -9.18
CA CYS A 102 -4.91 3.35 -9.08
C CYS A 102 -5.77 4.48 -8.53
N ALA A 103 -7.00 4.65 -9.05
CA ALA A 103 -7.94 5.67 -8.58
C ALA A 103 -8.23 5.52 -7.08
N THR A 104 -8.54 4.30 -6.61
CA THR A 104 -8.76 4.06 -5.18
C THR A 104 -7.54 4.34 -4.33
N LYS A 105 -6.33 3.99 -4.77
CA LYS A 105 -5.11 4.22 -3.98
C LYS A 105 -4.75 5.70 -3.87
N HIS A 106 -5.04 6.52 -4.88
CA HIS A 106 -4.98 7.98 -4.75
C HIS A 106 -6.02 8.50 -3.75
N ALA A 107 -7.26 8.01 -3.81
CA ALA A 107 -8.32 8.38 -2.87
C ALA A 107 -7.97 8.01 -1.41
N VAL A 108 -7.38 6.83 -1.18
CA VAL A 108 -6.89 6.38 0.13
C VAL A 108 -5.80 7.30 0.66
N GLN A 109 -4.88 7.77 -0.18
CA GLN A 109 -3.87 8.73 0.23
C GLN A 109 -4.50 10.04 0.70
N ALA A 110 -5.43 10.59 -0.07
CA ALA A 110 -6.15 11.81 0.31
C ALA A 110 -6.95 11.62 1.61
N LEU A 111 -7.71 10.53 1.73
CA LEU A 111 -8.45 10.17 2.95
C LEU A 111 -7.53 10.09 4.17
N THR A 112 -6.39 9.42 4.03
CA THR A 112 -5.43 9.23 5.12
C THR A 112 -4.83 10.57 5.57
N ASP A 113 -4.52 11.44 4.61
CA ASP A 113 -3.98 12.77 4.91
C ASP A 113 -5.02 13.67 5.59
N THR A 114 -6.27 13.65 5.12
CA THR A 114 -7.39 14.38 5.73
C THR A 114 -7.63 13.91 7.17
N LEU A 115 -7.85 12.61 7.38
CA LEU A 115 -8.14 12.06 8.70
C LEU A 115 -7.03 12.36 9.70
N ARG A 116 -5.76 12.29 9.27
CA ARG A 116 -4.63 12.64 10.12
C ARG A 116 -4.74 14.08 10.62
N MET A 117 -4.97 15.03 9.71
CA MET A 117 -5.05 16.46 10.06
C MET A 117 -6.26 16.75 10.95
N GLU A 118 -7.40 16.11 10.71
CA GLU A 118 -8.60 16.23 11.55
C GLU A 118 -8.31 15.74 12.98
N LEU A 119 -7.69 14.56 13.14
CA LEU A 119 -7.35 14.02 14.46
C LEU A 119 -6.25 14.81 15.17
N GLU A 120 -5.29 15.38 14.44
CA GLU A 120 -4.28 16.30 14.96
C GLU A 120 -4.92 17.61 15.45
N GLN A 121 -5.87 18.17 14.67
CA GLN A 121 -6.61 19.37 15.04
C GLN A 121 -7.49 19.14 16.29
N GLU A 122 -8.06 17.95 16.43
CA GLU A 122 -8.82 17.52 17.62
C GLU A 122 -7.91 17.26 18.84
N GLY A 123 -6.59 17.13 18.67
CA GLY A 123 -5.67 16.72 19.73
C GLY A 123 -5.90 15.28 20.22
N ALA A 124 -6.40 14.39 19.35
CA ALA A 124 -6.87 13.05 19.70
C ALA A 124 -5.75 12.06 20.09
N ASN A 125 -4.47 12.40 19.91
CA ASN A 125 -3.31 11.52 20.13
C ASN A 125 -3.38 10.18 19.36
N ILE A 126 -3.97 10.20 18.16
CA ILE A 126 -4.07 9.02 17.28
C ILE A 126 -3.17 9.27 16.06
N SER A 127 -2.22 8.37 15.82
CA SER A 127 -1.38 8.41 14.64
C SER A 127 -2.09 7.78 13.44
N VAL A 128 -1.93 8.36 12.25
CA VAL A 128 -2.48 7.80 11.01
C VAL A 128 -1.35 7.65 9.98
N THR A 129 -0.97 6.41 9.69
CA THR A 129 0.17 6.08 8.82
C THR A 129 -0.30 5.54 7.47
N LEU A 130 0.23 6.10 6.37
CA LEU A 130 0.05 5.55 5.03
C LEU A 130 1.23 4.64 4.67
N ILE A 131 0.97 3.35 4.44
CA ILE A 131 1.99 2.44 3.92
C ILE A 131 1.79 2.30 2.41
N LYS A 132 2.88 2.42 1.64
CA LYS A 132 2.92 2.32 0.18
C LYS A 132 3.77 1.12 -0.24
N PRO A 133 3.18 -0.07 -0.38
CA PRO A 133 3.87 -1.23 -0.93
C PRO A 133 4.25 -1.02 -2.41
N GLY A 134 5.42 -1.56 -2.78
CA GLY A 134 5.80 -1.79 -4.18
C GLY A 134 5.22 -3.09 -4.73
N ALA A 135 5.97 -3.77 -5.60
CA ALA A 135 5.65 -5.13 -6.04
C ALA A 135 5.93 -6.12 -4.89
N ILE A 136 4.88 -6.74 -4.34
CA ILE A 136 4.97 -7.69 -3.22
C ILE A 136 4.52 -9.07 -3.68
N ASP A 137 5.32 -10.10 -3.39
CA ASP A 137 5.06 -11.50 -3.71
C ASP A 137 3.87 -12.05 -2.90
N THR A 138 2.67 -11.74 -3.37
CA THR A 138 1.37 -12.14 -2.82
C THR A 138 0.49 -12.65 -3.96
N PRO A 139 -0.58 -13.40 -3.66
CA PRO A 139 -1.56 -13.82 -4.67
C PRO A 139 -2.42 -12.68 -5.25
N PHE A 140 -2.11 -11.41 -4.98
CA PHE A 140 -2.97 -10.29 -5.37
C PHE A 140 -3.26 -10.25 -6.89
N PRO A 141 -2.26 -10.38 -7.79
CA PRO A 141 -2.54 -10.48 -9.23
C PRO A 141 -3.40 -11.69 -9.59
N GLU A 142 -3.16 -12.82 -8.93
CA GLU A 142 -3.86 -14.09 -9.13
C GLU A 142 -5.32 -14.08 -8.66
N HIS A 143 -5.62 -13.24 -7.68
CA HIS A 143 -6.93 -13.06 -7.07
C HIS A 143 -7.72 -11.92 -7.73
N ALA A 144 -7.05 -10.96 -8.35
CA ALA A 144 -7.69 -9.87 -9.08
C ALA A 144 -8.47 -10.38 -10.29
N ARG A 145 -9.59 -9.72 -10.60
CA ARG A 145 -10.39 -10.04 -11.78
C ARG A 145 -9.69 -9.57 -13.04
N ASN A 146 -9.47 -10.46 -14.00
CA ASN A 146 -8.69 -10.16 -15.21
C ASN A 146 -9.59 -10.06 -16.45
N PHE A 147 -9.53 -8.92 -17.13
CA PHE A 147 -10.19 -8.65 -18.42
C PHE A 147 -9.20 -8.60 -19.58
N MET A 148 -7.91 -8.86 -19.32
CA MET A 148 -6.87 -8.96 -20.33
C MET A 148 -6.79 -10.40 -20.87
N ASP A 149 -6.18 -10.57 -22.05
CA ASP A 149 -6.00 -11.89 -22.67
C ASP A 149 -4.96 -12.76 -21.95
N GLN A 150 -4.03 -12.12 -21.22
CA GLN A 150 -2.95 -12.81 -20.51
C GLN A 150 -3.05 -12.58 -19.00
N PRO A 151 -2.62 -13.54 -18.17
CA PRO A 151 -2.57 -13.38 -16.72
C PRO A 151 -1.67 -12.23 -16.29
N PRO A 152 -2.10 -11.46 -15.26
CA PRO A 152 -1.28 -10.41 -14.71
C PRO A 152 -0.08 -10.97 -13.95
N ARG A 153 0.99 -10.17 -13.87
CA ARG A 153 2.17 -10.41 -13.06
C ARG A 153 2.71 -9.11 -12.49
N LEU A 154 3.47 -9.22 -11.41
CA LEU A 154 4.19 -8.08 -10.85
C LEU A 154 5.56 -7.90 -11.51
N PRO A 155 5.97 -6.65 -11.81
CA PRO A 155 7.30 -6.38 -12.32
C PRO A 155 8.36 -6.45 -11.19
N PRO A 156 9.59 -6.89 -11.49
CA PRO A 156 10.68 -6.88 -10.54
C PRO A 156 11.12 -5.44 -10.17
N PRO A 157 11.72 -5.22 -8.98
CA PRO A 157 12.00 -6.21 -7.94
C PRO A 157 10.75 -6.55 -7.10
N LEU A 158 10.52 -7.84 -6.87
CA LEU A 158 9.51 -8.32 -5.91
C LEU A 158 10.08 -8.30 -4.49
N TYR A 159 9.26 -7.93 -3.52
CA TYR A 159 9.55 -7.99 -2.09
C TYR A 159 8.68 -9.04 -1.42
N ALA A 160 9.19 -9.67 -0.36
CA ALA A 160 8.41 -10.62 0.43
C ALA A 160 7.30 -9.90 1.21
N PRO A 161 6.15 -10.56 1.49
CA PRO A 161 5.07 -9.99 2.33
C PRO A 161 5.56 -9.51 3.70
N SER A 162 6.61 -10.15 4.24
CA SER A 162 7.24 -9.76 5.50
C SER A 162 7.77 -8.32 5.52
N VAL A 163 8.09 -7.74 4.36
CA VAL A 163 8.52 -6.33 4.27
C VAL A 163 7.37 -5.37 4.58
N VAL A 164 6.15 -5.70 4.12
CA VAL A 164 4.96 -4.91 4.45
C VAL A 164 4.56 -5.14 5.91
N ALA A 165 4.62 -6.39 6.39
CA ALA A 165 4.35 -6.70 7.79
C ALA A 165 5.30 -5.97 8.75
N ASP A 166 6.61 -5.90 8.44
CA ASP A 166 7.58 -5.11 9.21
C ASP A 166 7.23 -3.61 9.24
N ALA A 167 6.75 -3.06 8.12
CA ALA A 167 6.32 -1.67 8.06
C ALA A 167 5.05 -1.41 8.88
N VAL A 168 4.09 -2.35 8.85
CA VAL A 168 2.84 -2.28 9.64
C VAL A 168 3.15 -2.33 11.13
N LEU A 169 3.91 -3.35 11.58
CA LEU A 169 4.28 -3.50 12.98
C LEU A 169 5.03 -2.27 13.51
N PHE A 170 5.99 -1.76 12.73
CA PHE A 170 6.69 -0.53 13.08
C PHE A 170 5.75 0.68 13.19
N ALA A 171 4.78 0.81 12.28
CA ALA A 171 3.82 1.91 12.28
C ALA A 171 2.80 1.85 13.44
N CYS A 172 2.53 0.67 13.99
CA CYS A 172 1.71 0.52 15.19
C CYS A 172 2.39 1.15 16.42
N GLU A 173 3.72 1.05 16.51
CA GLU A 173 4.48 1.50 17.69
C GLU A 173 5.12 2.89 17.50
N THR A 174 5.47 3.24 16.27
CA THR A 174 6.21 4.47 15.95
C THR A 174 5.46 5.28 14.90
N PRO A 175 4.84 6.42 15.30
CA PRO A 175 4.10 7.28 14.37
C PRO A 175 4.96 7.71 13.18
N ARG A 176 4.46 7.47 11.97
CA ARG A 176 5.04 7.94 10.72
C ARG A 176 3.97 8.46 9.79
N ARG A 177 4.28 9.50 9.02
CA ARG A 177 3.34 9.99 8.01
C ARG A 177 3.13 8.96 6.90
N THR A 178 4.24 8.54 6.30
CA THR A 178 4.24 7.63 5.15
C THR A 178 5.44 6.68 5.24
N LEU A 179 5.24 5.42 4.86
CA LEU A 179 6.30 4.42 4.72
C LEU A 179 6.24 3.74 3.35
N TYR A 180 7.36 3.66 2.65
CA TYR A 180 7.47 2.88 1.41
C TYR A 180 8.02 1.48 1.70
N ALA A 181 7.19 0.46 1.47
CA ALA A 181 7.57 -0.94 1.59
C ALA A 181 8.10 -1.45 0.24
N GLY A 182 9.33 -1.05 -0.09
CA GLY A 182 10.05 -1.42 -1.30
C GLY A 182 10.73 -0.23 -1.97
N GLY A 183 12.04 -0.35 -2.25
CA GLY A 183 12.84 0.76 -2.79
C GLY A 183 12.57 1.12 -4.24
N GLY A 184 12.23 0.15 -5.09
CA GLY A 184 11.84 0.41 -6.48
C GLY A 184 10.58 1.28 -6.59
N GLY A 185 9.66 1.10 -5.64
CA GLY A 185 8.43 1.88 -5.52
C GLY A 185 8.66 3.36 -5.27
N LEU A 186 9.54 3.70 -4.32
CA LEU A 186 9.91 5.08 -4.02
C LEU A 186 10.56 5.76 -5.22
N MET A 187 11.52 5.10 -5.88
CA MET A 187 12.19 5.66 -7.05
C MET A 187 11.20 5.95 -8.18
N SER A 188 10.26 5.03 -8.41
CA SER A 188 9.20 5.23 -9.40
C SER A 188 8.28 6.41 -9.06
N SER A 189 7.90 6.55 -7.79
CA SER A 189 7.09 7.68 -7.31
C SER A 189 7.80 9.03 -7.52
N LEU A 190 9.09 9.10 -7.19
CA LEU A 190 9.91 10.30 -7.41
C LEU A 190 10.03 10.65 -8.90
N LEU A 191 10.27 9.66 -9.77
CA LEU A 191 10.37 9.86 -11.21
C LEU A 191 9.05 10.39 -11.80
N SER A 192 7.91 9.80 -11.44
CA SER A 192 6.61 10.24 -11.94
C SER A 192 6.27 11.67 -11.52
N ARG A 193 6.73 12.11 -10.34
CA ARG A 193 6.58 13.50 -9.89
C ARG A 193 7.52 14.46 -10.61
N ALA A 194 8.78 14.06 -10.85
CA ALA A 194 9.80 14.92 -11.45
C ALA A 194 9.69 15.02 -12.97
N ALA A 195 9.28 13.95 -13.64
CA ALA A 195 9.19 13.87 -15.10
C ALA A 195 7.95 13.06 -15.56
N PRO A 196 6.72 13.60 -15.40
CA PRO A 196 5.48 12.88 -15.69
C PRO A 196 5.42 12.32 -17.11
N ARG A 197 5.69 13.16 -18.13
CA ARG A 197 5.67 12.74 -19.55
C ARG A 197 6.66 11.63 -19.87
N LEU A 198 7.82 11.60 -19.21
CA LEU A 198 8.80 10.53 -19.41
C LEU A 198 8.30 9.23 -18.77
N SER A 199 7.76 9.33 -17.55
CA SER A 199 7.13 8.21 -16.86
C SER A 199 5.98 7.62 -17.68
N ASP A 200 5.12 8.47 -18.26
CA ASP A 200 3.99 8.05 -19.10
C ASP A 200 4.48 7.32 -20.35
N LYS A 201 5.46 7.87 -21.06
CA LYS A 201 6.07 7.20 -22.23
C LYS A 201 6.69 5.85 -21.90
N ILE A 202 7.38 5.73 -20.77
CA ILE A 202 7.91 4.44 -20.31
C ILE A 202 6.75 3.47 -20.09
N MET A 203 5.68 3.90 -19.42
CA MET A 203 4.50 3.07 -19.19
C MET A 203 3.76 2.69 -20.47
N GLU A 204 3.63 3.59 -21.44
CA GLU A 204 3.05 3.31 -22.76
C GLU A 204 3.86 2.27 -23.53
N LEU A 205 5.20 2.31 -23.43
CA LEU A 205 6.09 1.42 -24.16
C LEU A 205 6.23 0.03 -23.54
N VAL A 206 6.29 -0.06 -22.21
CA VAL A 206 6.63 -1.32 -21.52
C VAL A 206 5.60 -1.78 -20.48
N GLY A 207 4.55 -0.99 -20.22
CA GLY A 207 3.59 -1.24 -19.14
C GLY A 207 2.85 -2.56 -19.27
N THR A 208 2.21 -2.79 -20.42
CA THR A 208 1.46 -4.03 -20.70
C THR A 208 2.37 -5.26 -20.61
N VAL A 209 3.52 -5.23 -21.29
CA VAL A 209 4.49 -6.35 -21.29
C VAL A 209 5.08 -6.61 -19.88
N ALA A 210 5.30 -5.56 -19.08
CA ALA A 210 5.78 -5.71 -17.72
C ALA A 210 4.74 -6.31 -16.76
N GLN A 211 3.45 -6.15 -17.09
CA GLN A 211 2.32 -6.57 -16.27
C GLN A 211 1.68 -7.89 -16.73
N GLN A 212 2.05 -8.43 -17.88
CA GLN A 212 1.49 -9.69 -18.40
C GLN A 212 2.57 -10.78 -18.49
N LYS A 213 2.18 -12.05 -18.34
CA LYS A 213 3.05 -13.20 -18.67
C LYS A 213 2.89 -13.52 -20.16
N PRO A 214 3.89 -13.20 -21.01
CA PRO A 214 3.85 -13.61 -22.40
C PRO A 214 3.78 -15.13 -22.47
N ASP A 215 2.97 -15.66 -23.38
CA ASP A 215 2.82 -17.09 -23.66
C ASP A 215 2.11 -17.93 -22.57
N ASP A 216 1.48 -17.30 -21.59
CA ASP A 216 0.56 -17.94 -20.65
C ASP A 216 -0.90 -17.60 -21.05
N PRO A 217 -1.69 -18.55 -21.57
CA PRO A 217 -3.08 -18.29 -21.94
C PRO A 217 -4.00 -18.07 -20.73
N GLY A 218 -3.48 -18.26 -19.51
CA GLY A 218 -4.26 -18.20 -18.29
C GLY A 218 -5.19 -19.39 -18.10
N ASP A 219 -5.90 -19.37 -16.99
CA ASP A 219 -6.95 -20.35 -16.68
C ASP A 219 -8.31 -19.62 -16.74
N PRO A 220 -9.16 -19.90 -17.76
CA PRO A 220 -10.48 -19.31 -17.87
C PRO A 220 -11.43 -19.68 -16.71
N ALA A 221 -11.15 -20.77 -16.00
CA ALA A 221 -11.92 -21.21 -14.82
C ALA A 221 -11.41 -20.57 -13.53
N ARG A 222 -10.36 -19.74 -13.58
CA ARG A 222 -9.77 -19.10 -12.41
C ARG A 222 -10.79 -18.15 -11.77
N ARG A 223 -11.19 -18.48 -10.55
CA ARG A 223 -12.04 -17.62 -9.73
C ARG A 223 -11.23 -16.45 -9.17
N ASP A 224 -11.78 -15.24 -9.27
CA ASP A 224 -11.25 -14.01 -8.66
C ASP A 224 -11.82 -13.77 -7.24
N ASN A 225 -11.38 -12.70 -6.59
CA ASN A 225 -11.83 -12.33 -5.25
C ASN A 225 -12.66 -11.02 -5.19
N LEU A 226 -13.15 -10.53 -6.33
CA LEU A 226 -13.77 -9.19 -6.39
C LEU A 226 -15.11 -9.15 -5.66
N TYR A 227 -15.90 -10.22 -5.76
CA TYR A 227 -17.22 -10.34 -5.13
C TYR A 227 -17.27 -11.38 -4.01
N GLU A 228 -16.37 -12.36 -4.01
CA GLU A 228 -16.31 -13.43 -3.02
C GLU A 228 -14.89 -13.57 -2.47
N PRO A 229 -14.68 -13.83 -1.17
CA PRO A 229 -13.34 -13.98 -0.62
C PRO A 229 -12.66 -15.26 -1.16
N ARG A 230 -11.33 -15.20 -1.28
CA ARG A 230 -10.49 -16.33 -1.67
C ARG A 230 -9.35 -16.51 -0.69
N VAL A 231 -9.22 -17.71 -0.11
CA VAL A 231 -8.27 -18.02 0.98
C VAL A 231 -7.47 -19.29 0.65
N ASP A 232 -6.73 -19.25 -0.46
CA ASP A 232 -6.02 -20.44 -0.97
C ASP A 232 -4.50 -20.29 -1.06
N ALA A 233 -3.96 -19.08 -0.84
CA ALA A 233 -2.52 -18.85 -0.89
C ALA A 233 -2.08 -17.65 -0.04
N LEU A 234 -0.83 -17.68 0.41
CA LEU A 234 -0.16 -16.57 1.11
C LEU A 234 0.94 -15.91 0.26
N ARG A 235 1.37 -16.55 -0.85
CA ARG A 235 2.40 -16.06 -1.77
C ARG A 235 1.94 -16.17 -3.22
N GLY A 236 2.50 -15.33 -4.07
CA GLY A 236 2.22 -15.37 -5.50
C GLY A 236 2.72 -16.67 -6.14
N SER A 237 2.23 -16.94 -7.34
CA SER A 237 2.64 -18.07 -8.17
C SER A 237 3.88 -17.77 -9.04
N GLN A 238 4.40 -16.55 -8.96
CA GLN A 238 5.56 -16.11 -9.75
C GLN A 238 6.85 -16.75 -9.21
N ASP A 239 7.55 -17.52 -10.05
CA ASP A 239 8.87 -18.07 -9.71
C ASP A 239 9.97 -17.01 -9.86
N VAL A 240 9.95 -16.02 -8.95
CA VAL A 240 10.92 -14.93 -8.90
C VAL A 240 11.38 -14.75 -7.45
N HIS A 241 12.69 -14.57 -7.25
CA HIS A 241 13.24 -14.34 -5.92
C HIS A 241 12.71 -13.04 -5.29
N ALA A 242 11.84 -13.18 -4.29
CA ALA A 242 11.32 -12.06 -3.51
C ALA A 242 12.33 -11.60 -2.44
N ARG A 243 12.70 -10.31 -2.47
CA ARG A 243 13.62 -9.71 -1.50
C ARG A 243 12.97 -9.65 -0.12
N LYS A 244 13.62 -10.25 0.88
CA LYS A 244 13.12 -10.28 2.27
C LYS A 244 13.32 -8.98 3.04
N SER A 245 14.11 -8.05 2.51
CA SER A 245 14.39 -6.75 3.13
C SER A 245 14.35 -5.61 2.11
N SER A 246 14.04 -4.41 2.60
CA SER A 246 14.06 -3.17 1.86
C SER A 246 14.95 -2.17 2.58
N THR A 247 16.09 -1.81 1.99
CA THR A 247 17.01 -0.80 2.55
C THR A 247 16.31 0.55 2.72
N VAL A 248 15.42 0.89 1.79
CA VAL A 248 14.58 2.09 1.85
C VAL A 248 13.64 2.04 3.06
N LEU A 249 13.03 0.90 3.36
CA LEU A 249 12.20 0.76 4.56
C LEU A 249 13.05 0.90 5.83
N GLN A 250 14.18 0.20 5.91
CA GLN A 250 15.05 0.27 7.10
C GLN A 250 15.59 1.68 7.34
N ALA A 251 15.95 2.41 6.29
CA ALA A 251 16.35 3.81 6.39
C ALA A 251 15.21 4.71 6.88
N GLN A 252 13.97 4.48 6.40
CA GLN A 252 12.80 5.21 6.89
C GLN A 252 12.49 4.92 8.36
N LYS A 253 12.83 3.72 8.88
CA LYS A 253 12.64 3.39 10.30
C LYS A 253 13.61 4.12 11.24
N LEU A 254 14.72 4.66 10.72
CA LEU A 254 15.67 5.44 11.51
C LEU A 254 15.04 6.74 12.02
N HIS A 255 15.49 7.21 13.20
CA HIS A 255 15.03 8.48 13.75
C HIS A 255 15.36 9.64 12.78
N PRO A 256 14.45 10.59 12.53
CA PRO A 256 14.67 11.68 11.57
C PRO A 256 15.97 12.45 11.79
N ALA A 257 16.37 12.64 13.05
CA ALA A 257 17.64 13.30 13.40
C ALA A 257 18.89 12.58 12.85
N ILE A 258 18.88 11.25 12.76
CA ILE A 258 20.00 10.46 12.22
C ILE A 258 20.15 10.70 10.71
N LEU A 259 19.02 10.77 9.99
CA LEU A 259 19.02 11.08 8.56
C LEU A 259 19.53 12.50 8.30
N LEU A 260 19.12 13.46 9.12
CA LEU A 260 19.58 14.85 9.03
C LEU A 260 21.09 14.97 9.23
N LEU A 261 21.64 14.27 10.24
CA LEU A 261 23.09 14.22 10.49
C LEU A 261 23.86 13.59 9.32
N GLY A 262 23.31 12.55 8.68
CA GLY A 262 23.90 11.95 7.49
C GLY A 262 23.96 12.91 6.29
N VAL A 263 22.89 13.66 6.04
CA VAL A 263 22.85 14.67 4.96
C VAL A 263 23.82 15.82 5.23
N VAL A 264 23.87 16.33 6.47
CA VAL A 264 24.83 17.36 6.87
C VAL A 264 26.26 16.87 6.72
N GLY A 265 26.55 15.64 7.17
CA GLY A 265 27.87 15.02 7.03
C GLY A 265 28.31 14.85 5.57
N ALA A 266 27.41 14.39 4.69
CA ALA A 266 27.68 14.29 3.26
C ALA A 266 27.89 15.66 2.61
N GLY A 267 27.10 16.66 2.99
CA GLY A 267 27.25 18.05 2.52
C GLY A 267 28.60 18.65 2.91
N ILE A 268 29.05 18.42 4.15
CA ILE A 268 30.38 18.83 4.62
C ILE A 268 31.49 18.10 3.86
N ALA A 269 31.37 16.78 3.66
CA ALA A 269 32.35 16.01 2.91
C ALA A 269 32.49 16.51 1.45
N VAL A 270 31.38 16.79 0.77
CA VAL A 270 31.37 17.35 -0.58
C VAL A 270 31.96 18.76 -0.62
N ALA A 271 31.68 19.59 0.39
CA ALA A 271 32.26 20.93 0.49
C ALA A 271 33.79 20.87 0.72
N LEU A 272 34.27 19.91 1.52
CA LEU A 272 35.69 19.68 1.79
C LEU A 272 36.43 19.01 0.65
N SER A 273 35.74 18.25 -0.21
CA SER A 273 36.33 17.59 -1.38
C SER A 273 36.37 18.46 -2.64
N ARG A 274 35.84 19.71 -2.59
CA ARG A 274 35.97 20.64 -3.72
C ARG A 274 37.45 21.01 -3.88
N PRO A 275 38.05 20.82 -5.07
CA PRO A 275 39.43 21.21 -5.29
C PRO A 275 39.59 22.70 -4.99
N LYS A 276 40.62 23.05 -4.21
CA LYS A 276 40.98 24.45 -4.01
C LYS A 276 41.35 25.02 -5.38
N ASP A 277 40.65 26.06 -5.77
CA ASP A 277 40.92 26.78 -7.01
C ASP A 277 42.33 27.38 -6.92
N THR A 278 43.31 26.70 -7.52
CA THR A 278 44.68 27.18 -7.64
C THR A 278 44.81 27.93 -8.96
N SER A 279 44.17 29.10 -9.05
CA SER A 279 44.52 30.12 -10.04
C SER A 279 45.26 31.26 -9.33
N ARG A 280 46.59 31.23 -9.38
CA ARG A 280 47.48 32.38 -9.18
C ARG A 280 48.35 32.52 -10.42
#